data_AF-A0A953JNU8-F1
#
_entry.id   AF-A0A953JNU8-F1
#
_cell.length_a   1.000
_cell.length_b   1.000
_cell.length_c   1.000
_cell.angle_alpha   90.00
_cell.angle_beta   90.00
_cell.angle_gamma   90.00
#
_symmetry.space_group_name_H-M   'P 1'
#
loop_
_entity.id
_entity.type
_entity.pdbx_description
1 polymer ?
#
loop_
_entity_poly.entity_id
_entity_poly.type
_entity_poly.pdbx_seq_one_letter_code
_entity_poly.pdbx_strand_id
1 'polypeptide(L)'
;PFWLANLAPALAGMPFPAYAAATFLGIIPGAAVYAGIGAGLGEVLDAGGRPDLSAVLSPGILLPLLGLAALSLLGVWWRGRQRRA
;
A
#
# COMPACT_ATOMS: atom_id res chain seq x y z
N PRO A 1 0.72 5.61 14.76
CA PRO A 1 -0.12 4.52 14.23
C PRO A 1 -0.83 4.93 12.94
N PHE A 2 -1.19 4.00 12.05
CA PHE A 2 -1.85 4.34 10.78
C PHE A 2 -3.16 5.10 11.00
N TRP A 3 -3.98 4.69 11.97
CA TRP A 3 -5.22 5.41 12.33
C TRP A 3 -4.97 6.87 12.70
N LEU A 4 -3.88 7.16 13.44
CA LEU A 4 -3.54 8.51 13.89
C LEU A 4 -3.04 9.37 12.72
N ALA A 5 -2.27 8.79 11.79
CA ALA A 5 -1.82 9.50 10.60
C ALA A 5 -2.98 9.92 9.68
N ASN A 6 -4.08 9.15 9.68
CA ASN A 6 -5.31 9.52 8.98
C ASN A 6 -6.15 10.51 9.79
N LEU A 7 -6.28 10.39 11.12
CA LEU A 7 -7.15 11.28 11.89
C LEU A 7 -6.52 12.66 12.21
N ALA A 8 -5.19 12.74 12.30
CA ALA A 8 -4.50 13.96 12.68
C ALA A 8 -4.79 15.19 11.79
N PRO A 9 -4.84 15.09 10.44
CA PRO A 9 -5.21 16.22 9.59
C PRO A 9 -6.62 16.76 9.87
N ALA A 10 -7.57 15.86 10.15
CA ALA A 10 -8.94 16.25 10.50
C ALA A 10 -8.99 17.03 11.83
N LEU A 11 -8.23 16.57 12.83
CA LEU A 11 -8.09 17.27 14.11
C LEU A 11 -7.33 18.60 13.99
N ALA A 12 -6.47 18.73 12.98
CA ALA A 12 -5.72 19.96 12.67
C ALA A 12 -6.53 20.99 11.85
N GLY A 13 -7.83 20.77 11.63
CA GLY A 13 -8.73 21.71 10.95
C GLY A 13 -8.72 21.61 9.42
N MET A 14 -8.30 20.48 8.84
CA MET A 14 -8.35 20.27 7.40
C MET A 14 -9.82 20.26 6.89
N PRO A 15 -10.14 20.97 5.78
CA PRO A 15 -11.48 20.94 5.20
C PRO A 15 -11.92 19.52 4.84
N PHE A 16 -13.15 19.16 5.22
CA PHE A 16 -13.67 17.79 5.03
C PHE A 16 -13.52 17.25 3.60
N PRO A 17 -13.84 17.99 2.52
CA PRO A 17 -13.69 17.47 1.16
C PRO A 17 -12.24 17.13 0.81
N ALA A 18 -11.30 17.97 1.24
CA ALA A 18 -9.88 17.74 1.02
C ALA A 18 -9.39 16.54 1.84
N TYR A 19 -9.84 16.42 3.10
CA TYR A 19 -9.51 15.30 3.97
C TYR A 19 -10.01 13.96 3.39
N ALA A 20 -11.27 13.91 2.97
CA ALA A 20 -11.88 12.72 2.38
C ALA A 20 -11.15 12.32 1.09
N ALA A 21 -10.88 13.27 0.20
CA ALA A 21 -10.16 13.01 -1.05
C ALA A 21 -8.72 12.52 -0.80
N ALA A 22 -7.97 13.16 0.10
CA ALA A 22 -6.60 12.77 0.43
C ALA A 22 -6.55 11.36 1.04
N THR A 23 -7.47 11.04 1.94
CA THR A 23 -7.57 9.71 2.55
C THR A 23 -7.93 8.65 1.52
N PHE A 24 -8.96 8.92 0.72
CA PHE A 24 -9.44 8.00 -0.31
C PHE A 24 -8.35 7.70 -1.35
N LEU A 25 -7.71 8.74 -1.91
CA LEU A 25 -6.65 8.57 -2.89
C LEU A 25 -5.37 7.96 -2.29
N GLY A 26 -5.04 8.34 -1.05
CA GLY A 26 -3.85 7.85 -0.37
C GLY A 26 -3.90 6.37 -0.01
N ILE A 27 -5.09 5.83 0.31
CA ILE A 27 -5.22 4.43 0.73
C ILE A 27 -5.30 3.44 -0.43
N ILE A 28 -5.82 3.86 -1.60
CA ILE A 28 -5.99 3.01 -2.80
C ILE A 28 -4.74 2.18 -3.15
N PRO A 29 -3.55 2.77 -3.33
CA PRO A 29 -2.38 1.99 -3.74
C PRO A 29 -1.97 0.95 -2.68
N GLY A 30 -2.07 1.29 -1.40
CA GLY A 30 -1.82 0.33 -0.31
C GLY A 30 -2.86 -0.80 -0.25
N ALA A 31 -4.13 -0.46 -0.45
CA ALA A 31 -5.22 -1.44 -0.49
C ALA A 31 -5.08 -2.39 -1.67
N ALA A 32 -4.67 -1.90 -2.85
CA ALA A 32 -4.43 -2.73 -4.03
C ALA A 32 -3.31 -3.75 -3.80
N VAL A 33 -2.21 -3.33 -3.17
CA VAL A 33 -1.12 -4.25 -2.78
C VAL A 33 -1.64 -5.30 -1.80
N TYR A 34 -2.35 -4.89 -0.75
CA TYR A 34 -2.85 -5.80 0.27
C TYR A 34 -3.82 -6.84 -0.29
N ALA A 35 -4.76 -6.39 -1.13
CA ALA A 35 -5.69 -7.26 -1.83
C ALA A 35 -4.97 -8.22 -2.79
N GLY A 36 -3.95 -7.75 -3.53
CA GLY A 36 -3.16 -8.58 -4.43
C GLY A 36 -2.41 -9.70 -3.69
N ILE A 37 -1.77 -9.39 -2.57
CA ILE A 37 -1.12 -10.41 -1.72
C ILE A 37 -2.14 -11.45 -1.23
N GLY A 38 -3.30 -10.99 -0.76
CA GLY A 38 -4.39 -11.86 -0.34
C GLY A 38 -4.89 -12.78 -1.46
N ALA A 39 -5.03 -12.25 -2.68
CA ALA A 39 -5.43 -13.04 -3.85
C ALA A 39 -4.40 -14.12 -4.21
N GLY A 40 -3.10 -13.76 -4.25
CA GLY A 40 -2.03 -14.71 -4.52
C GLY A 40 -1.90 -15.80 -3.45
N LEU A 41 -2.14 -15.46 -2.18
CA LEU A 41 -2.21 -16.47 -1.10
C LEU A 41 -3.45 -17.35 -1.24
N GLY A 42 -4.59 -16.79 -1.64
CA GLY A 42 -5.82 -17.53 -1.93
C GLY A 42 -5.60 -18.60 -2.99
N GLU A 43 -4.95 -18.26 -4.10
CA GLU A 43 -4.61 -19.23 -5.17
C GLU A 43 -3.76 -20.41 -4.66
N VAL A 44 -2.80 -20.15 -3.78
CA VAL A 44 -1.94 -21.20 -3.19
C VAL A 44 -2.74 -22.12 -2.27
N LEU A 45 -3.65 -21.55 -1.48
CA LEU A 45 -4.52 -22.30 -0.57
C LEU A 45 -5.54 -23.14 -1.34
N ASP A 46 -6.14 -22.58 -2.39
CA ASP A 46 -7.12 -23.27 -3.25
C ASP A 46 -6.50 -24.43 -4.03
N ALA A 47 -5.21 -24.33 -4.38
CA ALA A 47 -4.44 -25.42 -4.97
C ALA A 47 -4.11 -26.56 -3.96
N GLY A 48 -4.57 -26.47 -2.71
CA GLY A 48 -4.26 -27.43 -1.64
C GLY A 48 -2.83 -27.33 -1.11
N GLY A 49 -2.10 -26.28 -1.51
CA GLY A 49 -0.74 -26.00 -1.08
C GLY A 49 -0.68 -25.35 0.30
N ARG A 50 0.45 -25.49 0.98
CA ARG A 50 0.77 -24.67 2.15
C ARG A 50 1.61 -23.48 1.66
N PRO A 51 1.25 -22.23 2.02
CA PRO A 51 2.10 -21.10 1.68
C PRO A 51 3.46 -21.27 2.33
N ASP A 52 4.48 -21.45 1.51
CA ASP A 52 5.88 -21.54 1.91
C ASP A 52 6.63 -20.26 1.49
N LEU A 53 7.93 -20.17 1.78
CA LEU A 53 8.71 -19.01 1.34
C LEU A 53 8.82 -18.89 -0.19
N SER A 54 8.63 -19.99 -0.93
CA SER A 54 8.66 -19.96 -2.39
C SER A 54 7.41 -19.29 -2.98
N ALA A 55 6.28 -19.32 -2.26
CA ALA A 55 5.06 -18.61 -2.64
C ALA A 55 5.27 -17.10 -2.80
N VAL A 56 6.21 -16.49 -2.07
CA VAL A 56 6.54 -15.06 -2.20
C VAL A 56 7.11 -14.72 -3.59
N LEU A 57 7.75 -15.69 -4.25
CA LEU A 57 8.28 -15.56 -5.61
C LEU A 57 7.22 -15.85 -6.68
N SER A 58 6.04 -16.33 -6.30
CA SER A 58 4.91 -16.49 -7.22
C SER A 58 4.53 -15.13 -7.81
N PRO A 59 4.25 -15.03 -9.13
CA PRO A 59 3.82 -13.79 -9.75
C PRO A 59 2.65 -13.11 -9.01
N GLY A 60 1.71 -13.88 -8.47
CA GLY A 60 0.54 -13.37 -7.75
C GLY A 60 0.87 -12.61 -6.45
N ILE A 61 2.00 -12.91 -5.81
CA ILE A 61 2.45 -12.23 -4.58
C ILE A 61 3.61 -11.27 -4.87
N LEU A 62 4.52 -11.67 -5.77
CA LEU A 62 5.70 -10.90 -6.14
C LEU A 62 5.32 -9.56 -6.81
N LEU A 63 4.34 -9.55 -7.72
CA LEU A 63 3.91 -8.31 -8.39
C LEU A 63 3.38 -7.26 -7.41
N PRO A 64 2.43 -7.59 -6.50
CA PRO A 64 2.03 -6.68 -5.42
C PRO A 64 3.20 -6.18 -4.57
N LEU A 65 4.14 -7.06 -4.20
CA LEU A 65 5.31 -6.68 -3.40
C LEU A 65 6.26 -5.73 -4.14
N LEU A 66 6.51 -5.98 -5.43
CA LEU A 66 7.28 -5.06 -6.28
C LEU A 66 6.55 -3.71 -6.43
N GLY A 67 5.23 -3.72 -6.57
CA GLY A 67 4.40 -2.52 -6.54
C GLY A 67 4.57 -1.74 -5.24
N LEU A 68 4.57 -2.42 -4.08
CA LEU A 68 4.81 -1.81 -2.78
C LEU A 68 6.22 -1.23 -2.66
N ALA A 69 7.23 -1.95 -3.14
CA ALA A 69 8.61 -1.48 -3.16
C ALA A 69 8.74 -0.21 -4.01
N ALA A 70 8.15 -0.20 -5.21
CA ALA A 70 8.11 0.96 -6.08
C ALA A 70 7.39 2.15 -5.43
N LEU A 71 6.22 1.94 -4.81
CA LEU A 71 5.47 2.98 -4.09
C LEU A 71 6.28 3.56 -2.92
N SER A 72 6.98 2.72 -2.18
CA SER A 72 7.84 3.14 -1.07
C SER A 72 9.02 3.98 -1.56
N LEU A 73 9.68 3.55 -2.64
CA LEU A 73 10.77 4.30 -3.26
C LEU A 73 10.31 5.62 -3.88
N LEU A 74 9.12 5.64 -4.49
CA LEU A 74 8.51 6.85 -5.04
C LEU A 74 8.34 7.92 -3.95
N GLY A 75 7.86 7.54 -2.77
CA GLY A 75 7.71 8.46 -1.64
C GLY A 75 9.04 9.04 -1.16
N VAL A 76 10.10 8.22 -1.10
CA VAL A 76 11.46 8.66 -0.74
C VAL A 76 12.02 9.62 -1.79
N TRP A 77 11.88 9.26 -3.07
CA TRP A 77 12.34 10.07 -4.19
C TRP A 77 11.62 11.42 -4.25
N TRP A 78 10.30 11.43 -4.05
CA TRP A 78 9.50 12.65 -4.01
C TRP A 78 9.96 13.58 -2.89
N ARG A 79 10.15 13.03 -1.68
CA ARG A 79 10.69 13.77 -0.53
C ARG A 79 12.11 14.30 -0.81
N GLY A 80 12.93 13.54 -1.53
CA GLY A 80 14.26 13.96 -1.95
C GLY A 80 14.24 15.16 -2.91
N ARG A 81 13.27 15.21 -3.83
CA ARG A 81 13.08 16.39 -4.72
C ARG A 81 12.63 17.63 -3.97
N GLN A 82 11.69 17.50 -3.04
CA GLN A 82 11.17 18.62 -2.25
C GLN A 82 12.23 19.30 -1.37
N ARG A 83 13.34 18.61 -1.07
CA ARG A 83 14.47 19.17 -0.30
C ARG A 83 15.51 19.90 -1.16
N ARG A 84 15.44 19.76 -2.49
CA ARG A 84 16.40 20.35 -3.45
C ARG A 84 15.86 21.58 -4.16
N ALA A 85 14.56 21.85 -4.05
CA ALA A 85 13.89 23.08 -4.48
C ALA A 85 13.80 24.05 -3.31
#